data_AF-A0A7G9TI07-F1
#
_entry.id   AF-A0A7G9TI07-F1
#
_cell.length_a   1.000
_cell.length_b   1.000
_cell.length_c   1.000
_cell.angle_alpha   90.00
_cell.angle_beta   90.00
_cell.angle_gamma   90.00
#
_symmetry.space_group_name_H-M   'P 1'
#
loop_
_entity.id
_entity.type
_entity.pdbx_description
1 polymer ?
#
loop_
_entity_poly.entity_id
_entity_poly.type
_entity_poly.pdbx_seq_one_letter_code
_entity_poly.pdbx_strand_id
1 'polypeptide(L)'
;MGDEWTVETVADGKSAMFAVANGPVDVVMVGPALADLPPATLLGQIRTLRPETIRIALLEGSNDSLAAPIKLIGVAHRFLPLPLSSETVLEAIHSLEELRDLLDSPRLRRAIGRVEHLPSPPHLYFALTRALEEDEGTANDIAKLVAGDPAIAAKVLQLCNSAYFSNGRAITDLRAAVTRLGLGTLRDLVLASEVFSMKTASSVDRTALQHRALLASRLAAKILPRTSSELGATAALLADIGLLLPGVRDERDTPVAEDDDRPGHTEAGAYLLGLWGLPMPIVEAVAFHRQPQRSSLRSFWVPGAVHVAGALASNEPVDESYLKSLGVLDQLPSWRQMAETMVERAEEQAA
;
A
#
# COMPACT_ATOMS: atom_id res chain seq x y z
N MET A 1 -21.63 -6.85 14.32
CA MET A 1 -21.79 -5.60 13.55
C MET A 1 -22.75 -4.76 14.37
N GLY A 2 -22.36 -3.57 14.81
CA GLY A 2 -23.22 -2.71 15.67
C GLY A 2 -24.46 -2.21 14.93
N ASP A 3 -25.24 -1.32 15.57
CA ASP A 3 -26.50 -0.75 15.04
C ASP A 3 -26.33 0.12 13.76
N GLU A 4 -25.12 0.27 13.24
CA GLU A 4 -24.78 1.18 12.14
C GLU A 4 -24.70 0.50 10.76
N TRP A 5 -24.63 -0.83 10.68
CA TRP A 5 -24.53 -1.56 9.41
C TRP A 5 -25.81 -2.35 9.12
N THR A 6 -26.43 -2.06 7.96
CA THR A 6 -27.54 -2.88 7.43
C THR A 6 -26.97 -3.94 6.49
N VAL A 7 -27.19 -5.22 6.80
CA VAL A 7 -26.68 -6.34 6.01
C VAL A 7 -27.79 -6.97 5.18
N GLU A 8 -27.58 -7.09 3.88
CA GLU A 8 -28.45 -7.81 2.96
C GLU A 8 -27.67 -8.97 2.30
N THR A 9 -28.29 -10.15 2.26
CA THR A 9 -27.71 -11.33 1.62
C THR A 9 -28.56 -11.77 0.44
N VAL A 10 -27.92 -12.00 -0.70
CA VAL A 10 -28.57 -12.45 -1.94
C VAL A 10 -27.87 -13.70 -2.48
N ALA A 11 -28.61 -14.56 -3.19
CA ALA A 11 -28.11 -15.86 -3.64
C ALA A 11 -27.43 -15.84 -5.02
N ASP A 12 -27.67 -14.79 -5.82
CA ASP A 12 -27.23 -14.72 -7.22
C ASP A 12 -26.87 -13.28 -7.64
N GLY A 13 -26.15 -13.17 -8.76
CA GLY A 13 -25.62 -11.90 -9.27
C GLY A 13 -26.70 -10.97 -9.80
N LYS A 14 -27.79 -11.48 -10.38
CA LYS A 14 -28.94 -10.66 -10.80
C LYS A 14 -29.60 -9.96 -9.61
N SER A 15 -29.84 -10.70 -8.52
CA SER A 15 -30.40 -10.17 -7.29
C SER A 15 -29.45 -9.15 -6.66
N ALA A 16 -28.14 -9.42 -6.68
CA ALA A 16 -27.13 -8.45 -6.25
C ALA A 16 -27.15 -7.15 -7.06
N MET A 17 -27.23 -7.24 -8.39
CA MET A 17 -27.34 -6.04 -9.24
C MET A 17 -28.65 -5.28 -9.02
N PHE A 18 -29.75 -5.97 -8.75
CA PHE A 18 -31.01 -5.32 -8.39
C PHE A 18 -30.88 -4.53 -7.08
N ALA A 19 -30.26 -5.11 -6.04
CA ALA A 19 -30.01 -4.41 -4.78
C ALA A 19 -29.13 -3.16 -4.99
N VAL A 20 -28.01 -3.30 -5.72
CA VAL A 20 -27.09 -2.19 -6.04
C VAL A 20 -27.76 -1.08 -6.88
N ALA A 21 -28.72 -1.43 -7.73
CA ALA A 21 -29.47 -0.46 -8.53
C ALA A 21 -30.49 0.33 -7.70
N ASN A 22 -31.11 -0.29 -6.69
CA ASN A 22 -32.21 0.30 -5.93
C ASN A 22 -31.78 1.16 -4.73
N GLY A 23 -30.51 1.13 -4.33
CA GLY A 23 -30.02 1.94 -3.22
C GLY A 23 -28.51 2.14 -3.22
N PRO A 24 -27.99 3.08 -2.40
CA PRO A 24 -26.57 3.16 -2.14
C PRO A 24 -26.09 1.90 -1.44
N VAL A 25 -25.00 1.31 -1.92
CA VAL A 25 -24.35 0.17 -1.28
C VAL A 25 -22.89 0.53 -1.03
N ASP A 26 -22.52 0.51 0.25
CA ASP A 26 -21.20 0.90 0.73
C ASP A 26 -20.14 -0.16 0.43
N VAL A 27 -20.47 -1.42 0.69
CA VAL A 27 -19.59 -2.57 0.56
C VAL A 27 -20.36 -3.72 -0.08
N VAL A 28 -19.75 -4.37 -1.06
CA VAL A 28 -20.22 -5.63 -1.63
C VAL A 28 -19.15 -6.68 -1.41
N MET A 29 -19.54 -7.79 -0.79
CA MET A 29 -18.71 -8.99 -0.62
C MET A 29 -19.22 -10.09 -1.55
N VAL A 30 -18.37 -10.65 -2.40
CA VAL A 30 -18.77 -11.67 -3.38
C VAL A 30 -18.00 -12.96 -3.15
N GLY A 31 -18.74 -14.07 -3.08
CA GLY A 31 -18.19 -15.41 -3.00
C GLY A 31 -17.36 -15.82 -4.23
N PRO A 32 -16.62 -16.93 -4.13
CA PRO A 32 -15.78 -17.46 -5.22
C PRO A 32 -16.60 -17.92 -6.44
N ALA A 33 -17.88 -18.26 -6.22
CA ALA A 33 -18.80 -18.67 -7.26
C ALA A 33 -20.20 -18.08 -7.02
N LEU A 34 -20.90 -17.78 -8.11
CA LEU A 34 -22.31 -17.41 -8.14
C LEU A 34 -23.03 -18.31 -9.15
N ALA A 35 -24.33 -18.50 -8.96
CA ALA A 35 -25.12 -19.45 -9.77
C ALA A 35 -25.33 -19.00 -11.23
N ASP A 36 -25.35 -17.69 -11.49
CA ASP A 36 -25.86 -17.10 -12.73
C ASP A 36 -24.85 -16.26 -13.52
N LEU A 37 -23.80 -15.73 -12.90
CA LEU A 37 -22.73 -15.01 -13.59
C LEU A 37 -21.38 -15.04 -12.85
N PRO A 38 -20.24 -14.94 -13.54
CA PRO A 38 -18.93 -14.94 -12.88
C PRO A 38 -18.75 -13.76 -11.90
N PRO A 39 -18.17 -13.95 -10.71
CA PRO A 39 -17.92 -12.87 -9.74
C PRO A 39 -17.21 -11.64 -10.32
N ALA A 40 -16.21 -11.85 -11.20
CA ALA A 40 -15.52 -10.75 -11.87
C ALA A 40 -16.45 -9.91 -12.76
N THR A 41 -17.44 -10.54 -13.40
CA THR A 41 -18.45 -9.83 -14.19
C THR A 41 -19.36 -9.00 -13.29
N LEU A 42 -19.79 -9.55 -12.14
CA LEU A 42 -20.60 -8.81 -11.16
C LEU A 42 -19.86 -7.55 -10.68
N LEU A 43 -18.63 -7.74 -10.19
CA LEU A 43 -17.81 -6.64 -9.68
C LEU A 43 -17.49 -5.59 -10.76
N GLY A 44 -17.30 -6.02 -12.01
CA GLY A 44 -17.14 -5.12 -13.15
C GLY A 44 -18.40 -4.31 -13.47
N GLN A 45 -19.59 -4.91 -13.35
CA GLN A 45 -20.86 -4.19 -13.52
C GLN A 45 -21.10 -3.18 -12.40
N ILE A 46 -20.81 -3.57 -11.14
CA ILE A 46 -20.89 -2.69 -9.97
C ILE A 46 -19.93 -1.51 -10.12
N ARG A 47 -18.69 -1.74 -10.58
CA ARG A 47 -17.71 -0.66 -10.87
C ARG A 47 -18.29 0.42 -11.78
N THR A 48 -19.00 0.00 -12.82
CA THR A 48 -19.58 0.90 -13.82
C THR A 48 -20.79 1.65 -13.26
N LEU A 49 -21.66 0.95 -12.51
CA LEU A 49 -22.91 1.52 -11.98
C LEU A 49 -22.70 2.39 -10.73
N ARG A 50 -21.85 1.93 -9.80
CA ARG A 50 -21.54 2.49 -8.49
C ARG A 50 -20.03 2.35 -8.20
N PRO A 51 -19.16 3.15 -8.85
CA PRO A 51 -17.72 3.05 -8.64
C PRO A 51 -17.31 3.25 -7.17
N GLU A 52 -18.06 4.05 -6.42
CA GLU A 52 -17.85 4.30 -4.99
C GLU A 52 -18.06 3.07 -4.09
N THR A 53 -18.76 2.03 -4.58
CA THR A 53 -18.98 0.80 -3.81
C THR A 53 -17.68 0.03 -3.64
N ILE A 54 -17.35 -0.28 -2.39
CA ILE A 54 -16.16 -1.05 -2.04
C ILE A 54 -16.42 -2.51 -2.39
N ARG A 55 -15.51 -3.12 -3.14
CA ARG A 55 -15.68 -4.46 -3.72
C ARG A 55 -14.70 -5.40 -3.06
N ILE A 56 -15.21 -6.36 -2.29
CA ILE A 56 -14.43 -7.37 -1.59
C ILE A 56 -14.69 -8.73 -2.24
N ALA A 57 -13.64 -9.41 -2.69
CA ALA A 57 -13.73 -10.75 -3.22
C ALA A 57 -13.31 -11.78 -2.17
N LEU A 58 -14.10 -12.84 -2.03
CA LEU A 58 -13.77 -13.96 -1.15
C LEU A 58 -13.00 -15.02 -1.93
N LEU A 59 -11.90 -15.50 -1.36
CA LEU A 59 -11.02 -16.48 -1.99
C LEU A 59 -11.08 -17.80 -1.25
N GLU A 60 -11.24 -18.90 -1.99
CA GLU A 60 -11.01 -20.24 -1.43
C GLU A 60 -9.51 -20.51 -1.32
N GLY A 61 -9.06 -21.00 -0.18
CA GLY A 61 -7.70 -21.49 -0.03
C GLY A 61 -7.52 -22.77 -0.86
N SER A 62 -6.76 -22.69 -1.95
CA SER A 62 -6.29 -23.90 -2.65
C SER A 62 -4.81 -24.11 -2.33
N ASN A 63 -4.44 -25.34 -1.98
CA ASN A 63 -3.11 -25.72 -1.48
C ASN A 63 -1.93 -25.43 -2.44
N ASP A 64 -2.18 -25.03 -3.69
CA ASP A 64 -1.15 -24.80 -4.72
C ASP A 64 -1.13 -23.37 -5.30
N SER A 65 -2.05 -22.47 -4.93
CA SER A 65 -1.94 -21.07 -5.32
C SER A 65 -2.74 -20.16 -4.38
N LEU A 66 -2.02 -19.28 -3.67
CA LEU A 66 -2.59 -18.17 -2.89
C LEU A 66 -2.96 -16.96 -3.77
N ALA A 67 -2.78 -17.04 -5.09
CA ALA A 67 -3.01 -15.93 -5.98
C ALA A 67 -4.51 -15.80 -6.33
N ALA A 68 -5.05 -14.60 -6.17
CA ALA A 68 -6.40 -14.29 -6.64
C ALA A 68 -6.50 -14.52 -8.17
N PRO A 69 -7.64 -14.99 -8.70
CA PRO A 69 -7.83 -15.07 -10.14
C PRO A 69 -7.60 -13.71 -10.82
N ILE A 70 -6.77 -13.68 -11.89
CA ILE A 70 -6.39 -12.44 -12.62
C ILE A 70 -7.59 -11.56 -12.97
N LYS A 71 -8.75 -12.17 -13.27
CA LYS A 71 -9.98 -11.44 -13.61
C LYS A 71 -10.58 -10.66 -12.42
N LEU A 72 -10.36 -11.12 -11.19
CA LEU A 72 -10.82 -10.45 -9.96
C LEU A 72 -9.85 -9.35 -9.51
N ILE A 73 -8.57 -9.54 -9.77
CA ILE A 73 -7.48 -8.62 -9.42
C ILE A 73 -7.73 -7.18 -9.90
N GLY A 74 -8.31 -7.00 -11.10
CA GLY A 74 -8.61 -5.66 -11.65
C GLY A 74 -9.95 -5.05 -11.23
N VAL A 75 -10.79 -5.76 -10.46
CA VAL A 75 -12.16 -5.34 -10.14
C VAL A 75 -12.51 -5.40 -8.65
N ALA A 76 -11.74 -6.11 -7.83
CA ALA A 76 -11.88 -6.09 -6.39
C ALA A 76 -10.85 -5.13 -5.77
N HIS A 77 -11.27 -4.44 -4.71
CA HIS A 77 -10.41 -3.58 -3.91
C HIS A 77 -9.69 -4.36 -2.80
N ARG A 78 -10.32 -5.40 -2.27
CA ARG A 78 -9.81 -6.23 -1.19
C ARG A 78 -10.14 -7.70 -1.41
N PHE A 79 -9.31 -8.58 -0.85
CA PHE A 79 -9.49 -10.01 -0.88
C PHE A 79 -9.51 -10.56 0.54
N LEU A 80 -10.48 -11.40 0.86
CA LEU A 80 -10.56 -12.07 2.17
C LEU A 80 -10.54 -13.59 1.98
N PRO A 81 -9.79 -14.33 2.81
CA PRO A 81 -9.72 -15.78 2.71
C PRO A 81 -10.97 -16.46 3.27
N LEU A 82 -11.31 -17.60 2.70
CA LEU A 82 -12.26 -18.57 3.26
C LEU A 82 -11.48 -19.69 3.97
N PRO A 83 -12.00 -20.22 5.10
CA PRO A 83 -13.26 -19.84 5.75
C PRO A 83 -13.18 -18.46 6.41
N LEU A 84 -14.27 -17.69 6.30
CA LEU A 84 -14.36 -16.36 6.90
C LEU A 84 -14.65 -16.48 8.40
N SER A 85 -13.80 -15.87 9.22
CA SER A 85 -14.10 -15.66 10.63
C SER A 85 -14.87 -14.35 10.83
N SER A 86 -15.67 -14.28 11.89
CA SER A 86 -16.36 -13.03 12.27
C SER A 86 -15.38 -11.89 12.54
N GLU A 87 -14.20 -12.20 13.10
CA GLU A 87 -13.14 -11.24 13.39
C GLU A 87 -12.59 -10.60 12.12
N THR A 88 -12.25 -11.40 11.12
CA THR A 88 -11.75 -10.92 9.81
C THR A 88 -12.77 -10.01 9.12
N VAL A 89 -14.07 -10.34 9.20
CA VAL A 89 -15.11 -9.47 8.63
C VAL A 89 -15.23 -8.16 9.42
N LEU A 90 -15.23 -8.22 10.75
CA LEU A 90 -15.35 -7.02 11.58
C LEU A 90 -14.15 -6.09 11.41
N GLU A 91 -12.93 -6.62 11.39
CA GLU A 91 -11.71 -5.87 11.12
C GLU A 91 -11.75 -5.23 9.72
N ALA A 92 -12.19 -6.01 8.72
CA ALA A 92 -12.30 -5.50 7.36
C ALA A 92 -13.32 -4.35 7.26
N ILE A 93 -14.46 -4.44 7.94
CA ILE A 93 -15.47 -3.39 7.94
C ILE A 93 -15.03 -2.17 8.76
N HIS A 94 -14.48 -2.38 9.97
CA HIS A 94 -14.03 -1.30 10.84
C HIS A 94 -12.90 -0.48 10.19
N SER A 95 -11.94 -1.14 9.53
CA SER A 95 -10.89 -0.42 8.78
C SER A 95 -11.42 0.43 7.63
N LEU A 96 -12.56 0.06 7.03
CA LEU A 96 -13.21 0.87 5.99
C LEU A 96 -13.99 2.04 6.57
N GLU A 97 -14.50 1.90 7.79
CA GLU A 97 -15.15 2.97 8.55
C GLU A 97 -14.11 4.02 8.98
N GLU A 98 -13.01 3.60 9.62
CA GLU A 98 -11.89 4.48 9.96
C GLU A 98 -11.32 5.20 8.73
N LEU A 99 -11.25 4.51 7.58
CA LEU A 99 -10.83 5.11 6.32
C LEU A 99 -11.75 6.26 5.87
N ARG A 100 -13.07 6.08 6.03
CA ARG A 100 -14.07 7.09 5.67
C ARG A 100 -13.96 8.29 6.60
N ASP A 101 -13.80 8.07 7.89
CA ASP A 101 -13.63 9.14 8.87
C ASP A 101 -12.34 9.94 8.62
N LEU A 102 -11.26 9.26 8.22
CA LEU A 102 -10.00 9.88 7.89
C LEU A 102 -10.05 10.70 6.58
N LEU A 103 -10.74 10.18 5.56
CA LEU A 103 -10.72 10.69 4.18
C LEU A 103 -12.13 10.81 3.56
N ASP A 104 -13.06 11.51 4.21
CA ASP A 104 -14.41 11.69 3.67
C ASP A 104 -14.44 12.67 2.49
N SER A 105 -14.18 12.14 1.30
CA SER A 105 -14.29 12.88 0.04
C SER A 105 -15.05 12.06 -1.00
N PRO A 106 -16.30 12.42 -1.33
CA PRO A 106 -17.06 11.78 -2.41
C PRO A 106 -16.31 11.82 -3.76
N ARG A 107 -15.53 12.88 -3.99
CA ARG A 107 -14.70 13.05 -5.19
C ARG A 107 -13.60 11.99 -5.24
N LEU A 108 -12.87 11.81 -4.14
CA LEU A 108 -11.83 10.79 -3.99
C LEU A 108 -12.39 9.39 -4.21
N ARG A 109 -13.52 9.08 -3.57
CA ARG A 109 -14.21 7.78 -3.70
C ARG A 109 -14.56 7.47 -5.16
N ARG A 110 -15.14 8.43 -5.88
CA ARG A 110 -15.46 8.26 -7.31
C ARG A 110 -14.21 8.16 -8.18
N ALA A 111 -13.19 8.98 -7.90
CA ALA A 111 -11.96 8.98 -8.67
C ALA A 111 -11.26 7.62 -8.60
N ILE A 112 -11.04 7.10 -7.39
CA ILE A 112 -10.39 5.81 -7.16
C ILE A 112 -11.27 4.65 -7.60
N GLY A 113 -12.57 4.69 -7.27
CA GLY A 113 -13.52 3.64 -7.63
C GLY A 113 -13.67 3.38 -9.13
N ARG A 114 -13.46 4.41 -9.96
CA ARG A 114 -13.56 4.33 -11.43
C ARG A 114 -12.30 3.80 -12.11
N VAL A 115 -11.16 3.74 -11.44
CA VAL A 115 -9.91 3.34 -12.09
C VAL A 115 -10.03 1.88 -12.54
N GLU A 116 -10.05 1.69 -13.86
CA GLU A 116 -10.28 0.36 -14.47
C GLU A 116 -9.15 -0.63 -14.22
N HIS A 117 -7.94 -0.09 -14.11
CA HIS A 117 -6.71 -0.80 -13.82
C HIS A 117 -6.14 -0.22 -12.54
N LEU A 118 -6.89 -0.35 -11.44
CA LEU A 118 -6.29 -0.04 -10.14
C LEU A 118 -5.05 -0.92 -10.00
N PRO A 119 -3.97 -0.36 -9.46
CA PRO A 119 -2.92 -1.20 -8.95
C PRO A 119 -3.56 -2.27 -8.05
N SER A 120 -3.19 -3.51 -8.30
CA SER A 120 -3.68 -4.63 -7.53
C SER A 120 -3.04 -4.60 -6.15
N PRO A 121 -3.74 -5.06 -5.10
CA PRO A 121 -3.09 -5.29 -3.82
C PRO A 121 -1.85 -6.17 -4.06
N PRO A 122 -0.67 -5.83 -3.49
CA PRO A 122 0.55 -6.60 -3.67
C PRO A 122 0.41 -7.96 -3.00
N HIS A 123 -0.06 -8.95 -3.77
CA HIS A 123 -0.50 -10.24 -3.28
C HIS A 123 0.64 -11.02 -2.63
N LEU A 124 1.85 -10.93 -3.18
CA LEU A 124 3.02 -11.58 -2.57
C LEU A 124 3.40 -10.89 -1.27
N TYR A 125 3.36 -9.56 -1.19
CA TYR A 125 3.55 -8.85 0.08
C TYR A 125 2.57 -9.31 1.18
N PHE A 126 1.28 -9.43 0.87
CA PHE A 126 0.29 -9.90 1.86
C PHE A 126 0.49 -11.36 2.24
N ALA A 127 0.77 -12.23 1.25
CA ALA A 127 1.05 -13.64 1.51
C ALA A 127 2.33 -13.81 2.36
N LEU A 128 3.36 -13.00 2.12
CA LEU A 128 4.56 -12.93 2.96
C LEU A 128 4.21 -12.49 4.37
N THR A 129 3.52 -11.36 4.52
CA THR A 129 3.19 -10.80 5.84
C THR A 129 2.42 -11.80 6.70
N ARG A 130 1.42 -12.47 6.13
CA ARG A 130 0.67 -13.53 6.82
C ARG A 130 1.57 -14.70 7.24
N ALA A 131 2.42 -15.19 6.34
CA ALA A 131 3.35 -16.28 6.65
C ALA A 131 4.35 -15.93 7.76
N LEU A 132 4.61 -14.64 7.98
CA LEU A 132 5.46 -14.15 9.07
C LEU A 132 4.71 -14.00 10.39
N GLU A 133 3.44 -13.63 10.35
CA GLU A 133 2.58 -13.51 11.53
C GLU A 133 2.20 -14.87 12.13
N GLU A 134 2.08 -15.90 11.29
CA GLU A 134 1.77 -17.27 11.72
C GLU A 134 2.98 -18.00 12.36
N ASP A 135 4.16 -17.35 12.48
CA ASP A 135 5.42 -17.92 13.04
C ASP A 135 5.91 -19.20 12.33
N GLU A 136 5.33 -19.55 11.18
CA GLU A 136 5.65 -20.73 10.37
C GLU A 136 6.67 -20.46 9.25
N GLY A 137 6.97 -19.19 8.95
CA GLY A 137 7.78 -18.82 7.80
C GLY A 137 9.30 -18.91 8.03
N THR A 138 9.94 -19.99 7.59
CA THR A 138 11.42 -19.99 7.49
C THR A 138 11.90 -19.13 6.32
N ALA A 139 13.18 -18.73 6.33
CA ALA A 139 13.80 -18.05 5.19
C ALA A 139 13.66 -18.84 3.86
N ASN A 140 13.50 -20.16 3.95
CA ASN A 140 13.29 -21.02 2.80
C ASN A 140 11.85 -20.95 2.27
N ASP A 141 10.85 -20.84 3.14
CA ASP A 141 9.44 -20.78 2.74
C ASP A 141 9.12 -19.44 2.08
N ILE A 142 9.70 -18.37 2.63
CA ILE A 142 9.67 -17.04 2.04
C ILE A 142 10.34 -17.00 0.66
N ALA A 143 11.52 -17.62 0.53
CA ALA A 143 12.20 -17.71 -0.77
C ALA A 143 11.37 -18.50 -1.79
N LYS A 144 10.68 -19.58 -1.38
CA LYS A 144 9.77 -20.35 -2.25
C LYS A 144 8.55 -19.53 -2.67
N LEU A 145 7.96 -18.77 -1.74
CA LEU A 145 6.80 -17.93 -2.00
C LEU A 145 7.13 -16.87 -3.05
N VAL A 146 8.27 -16.17 -2.89
CA VAL A 146 8.73 -15.19 -3.89
C VAL A 146 9.11 -15.87 -5.22
N ALA A 147 9.73 -17.06 -5.18
CA ALA A 147 10.06 -17.83 -6.38
C ALA A 147 8.83 -18.28 -7.18
N GLY A 148 7.64 -18.29 -6.57
CA GLY A 148 6.37 -18.56 -7.25
C GLY A 148 6.02 -17.56 -8.34
N ASP A 149 6.59 -16.35 -8.29
CA ASP A 149 6.49 -15.35 -9.36
C ASP A 149 7.90 -15.02 -9.91
N PRO A 150 8.29 -15.59 -11.06
CA PRO A 150 9.61 -15.36 -11.65
C PRO A 150 9.91 -13.89 -11.99
N ALA A 151 8.89 -13.08 -12.31
CA ALA A 151 9.08 -11.67 -12.65
C ALA A 151 9.40 -10.85 -11.40
N ILE A 152 8.64 -11.07 -10.32
CA ILE A 152 8.91 -10.44 -9.02
C ILE A 152 10.24 -10.96 -8.44
N ALA A 153 10.52 -12.26 -8.51
CA ALA A 153 11.80 -12.83 -8.09
C ALA A 153 12.99 -12.17 -8.80
N ALA A 154 12.92 -12.01 -10.13
CA ALA A 154 13.95 -11.35 -10.90
C ALA A 154 14.09 -9.86 -10.50
N LYS A 155 12.98 -9.16 -10.27
CA LYS A 155 13.00 -7.75 -9.85
C LYS A 155 13.56 -7.59 -8.44
N VAL A 156 13.19 -8.45 -7.51
CA VAL A 156 13.73 -8.50 -6.15
C VAL A 156 15.23 -8.75 -6.21
N LEU A 157 15.70 -9.74 -6.97
CA LEU A 157 17.14 -9.99 -7.14
C LEU A 157 17.85 -8.80 -7.79
N GLN A 158 17.23 -8.12 -8.76
CA GLN A 158 17.76 -6.89 -9.34
C GLN A 158 17.93 -5.80 -8.28
N LEU A 159 16.92 -5.58 -7.43
CA LEU A 159 16.96 -4.59 -6.36
C LEU A 159 17.97 -4.98 -5.27
N CYS A 160 18.04 -6.25 -4.87
CA CYS A 160 19.04 -6.79 -3.95
C CYS A 160 20.47 -6.53 -4.43
N ASN A 161 20.68 -6.52 -5.75
CA ASN A 161 21.98 -6.27 -6.37
C ASN A 161 22.21 -4.78 -6.71
N SER A 162 21.25 -3.91 -6.47
CA SER A 162 21.47 -2.48 -6.63
C SER A 162 22.51 -1.96 -5.63
N ALA A 163 23.10 -0.82 -5.95
CA ALA A 163 24.09 -0.13 -5.13
C ALA A 163 23.63 0.14 -3.67
N TYR A 164 22.33 0.08 -3.40
CA TYR A 164 21.79 0.21 -2.05
C TYR A 164 21.88 -1.05 -1.19
N PHE A 165 21.85 -2.24 -1.80
CA PHE A 165 21.63 -3.50 -1.09
C PHE A 165 22.77 -4.50 -1.27
N SER A 166 23.54 -4.39 -2.36
CA SER A 166 24.53 -5.41 -2.73
C SER A 166 25.78 -5.38 -1.85
N ASN A 167 26.09 -4.25 -1.20
CA ASN A 167 27.23 -4.06 -0.29
C ASN A 167 28.52 -4.75 -0.81
N GLY A 168 28.77 -4.66 -2.11
CA GLY A 168 29.94 -5.21 -2.82
C GLY A 168 29.94 -6.71 -3.14
N ARG A 169 28.87 -7.47 -2.90
CA ARG A 169 28.77 -8.89 -3.29
C ARG A 169 27.45 -9.16 -4.00
N ALA A 170 27.50 -9.83 -5.14
CA ALA A 170 26.30 -10.22 -5.87
C ALA A 170 25.49 -11.27 -5.07
N ILE A 171 24.19 -11.05 -4.97
CA ILE A 171 23.19 -11.98 -4.45
C ILE A 171 22.57 -12.69 -5.65
N THR A 172 22.82 -13.99 -5.78
CA THR A 172 22.43 -14.78 -6.97
C THR A 172 21.15 -15.57 -6.79
N ASP A 173 20.66 -15.72 -5.56
CA ASP A 173 19.44 -16.47 -5.24
C ASP A 173 18.67 -15.84 -4.07
N LEU A 174 17.37 -16.13 -4.02
CA LEU A 174 16.45 -15.53 -3.05
C LEU A 174 16.74 -15.96 -1.61
N ARG A 175 17.25 -17.17 -1.38
CA ARG A 175 17.58 -17.63 -0.02
C ARG A 175 18.78 -16.86 0.53
N ALA A 176 19.79 -16.62 -0.32
CA ALA A 176 20.91 -15.75 0.00
C ALA A 176 20.45 -14.31 0.24
N ALA A 177 19.46 -13.82 -0.52
CA ALA A 177 18.83 -12.52 -0.28
C ALA A 177 18.19 -12.44 1.11
N VAL A 178 17.38 -13.43 1.49
CA VAL A 178 16.72 -13.46 2.81
C VAL A 178 17.75 -13.49 3.94
N THR A 179 18.73 -14.39 3.84
CA THR A 179 19.78 -14.56 4.87
C THR A 179 20.59 -13.29 5.08
N ARG A 180 20.88 -12.57 3.99
CA ARG A 180 21.79 -11.42 4.02
C ARG A 180 21.10 -10.10 4.34
N LEU A 181 19.94 -9.84 3.74
CA LEU A 181 19.21 -8.59 3.90
C LEU A 181 18.26 -8.61 5.10
N GLY A 182 17.94 -9.81 5.57
CA GLY A 182 16.87 -10.02 6.53
C GLY A 182 15.50 -9.98 5.85
N LEU A 183 14.53 -10.46 6.61
CA LEU A 183 13.19 -10.72 6.13
C LEU A 183 12.37 -9.45 5.88
N GLY A 184 12.46 -8.46 6.79
CA GLY A 184 11.78 -7.17 6.62
C GLY A 184 12.22 -6.45 5.34
N THR A 185 13.53 -6.39 5.07
CA THR A 185 14.07 -5.81 3.84
C THR A 185 13.57 -6.54 2.60
N LEU A 186 13.54 -7.87 2.62
CA LEU A 186 13.02 -8.64 1.48
C LEU A 186 11.54 -8.36 1.23
N ARG A 187 10.73 -8.28 2.30
CA ARG A 187 9.31 -7.92 2.21
C ARG A 187 9.13 -6.54 1.56
N ASP A 188 9.93 -5.56 1.98
CA ASP A 188 9.90 -4.20 1.40
C ASP A 188 10.33 -4.21 -0.08
N LEU A 189 11.30 -5.05 -0.46
CA LEU A 189 11.72 -5.22 -1.85
C LEU A 189 10.67 -5.91 -2.72
N VAL A 190 9.95 -6.89 -2.18
CA VAL A 190 8.81 -7.54 -2.86
C VAL A 190 7.70 -6.52 -3.07
N LEU A 191 7.35 -5.77 -2.02
CA LEU A 191 6.37 -4.69 -2.08
C LEU A 191 6.74 -3.64 -3.13
N ALA A 192 7.99 -3.16 -3.12
CA ALA A 192 8.49 -2.22 -4.12
C ALA A 192 8.45 -2.82 -5.53
N SER A 193 8.74 -4.11 -5.68
CA SER A 193 8.72 -4.80 -6.98
C SER A 193 7.30 -4.91 -7.52
N GLU A 194 6.32 -5.26 -6.69
CA GLU A 194 4.92 -5.33 -7.08
C GLU A 194 4.36 -3.94 -7.38
N VAL A 195 4.56 -2.97 -6.47
CA VAL A 195 3.98 -1.62 -6.55
C VAL A 195 4.49 -0.86 -7.79
N PHE A 196 5.80 -0.87 -8.03
CA PHE A 196 6.40 -0.05 -9.09
C PHE A 196 6.50 -0.75 -10.45
N SER A 197 6.22 -2.06 -10.54
CA SER A 197 6.14 -2.76 -11.84
C SER A 197 4.81 -2.54 -12.57
N MET A 198 3.84 -1.89 -11.93
CA MET A 198 2.53 -1.65 -12.52
C MET A 198 2.59 -0.62 -13.64
N LYS A 199 2.13 -1.05 -14.82
CA LYS A 199 1.96 -0.18 -15.99
C LYS A 199 0.69 0.64 -15.82
N THR A 200 0.84 1.86 -15.33
CA THR A 200 -0.24 2.84 -15.23
C THR A 200 -0.06 3.97 -16.24
N ALA A 201 -1.11 4.75 -16.49
CA ALA A 201 -1.07 5.90 -17.39
C ALA A 201 -0.32 7.12 -16.81
N SER A 202 0.36 6.99 -15.67
CA SER A 202 1.10 8.07 -15.03
C SER A 202 2.37 8.45 -15.82
N SER A 203 2.64 9.74 -15.95
CA SER A 203 3.86 10.29 -16.56
C SER A 203 5.08 10.33 -15.65
N VAL A 204 4.95 9.85 -14.41
CA VAL A 204 6.00 9.91 -13.39
C VAL A 204 7.16 8.95 -13.72
N ASP A 205 8.39 9.40 -13.49
CA ASP A 205 9.57 8.54 -13.54
C ASP A 205 9.50 7.51 -12.39
N ARG A 206 9.05 6.30 -12.75
CA ARG A 206 8.88 5.19 -11.81
C ARG A 206 10.20 4.75 -11.18
N THR A 207 11.31 4.86 -11.90
CA THR A 207 12.62 4.44 -11.38
C THR A 207 13.09 5.41 -10.31
N ALA A 208 13.01 6.72 -10.59
CA ALA A 208 13.33 7.74 -9.61
C ALA A 208 12.39 7.67 -8.39
N LEU A 209 11.10 7.43 -8.61
CA LEU A 209 10.12 7.25 -7.55
C LEU A 209 10.42 6.01 -6.68
N GLN A 210 10.68 4.84 -7.30
CA GLN A 210 11.04 3.62 -6.57
C GLN A 210 12.30 3.82 -5.72
N HIS A 211 13.30 4.51 -6.26
CA HIS A 211 14.54 4.80 -5.55
C HIS A 211 14.31 5.71 -4.33
N ARG A 212 13.57 6.81 -4.49
CA ARG A 212 13.20 7.70 -3.37
C ARG A 212 12.40 6.96 -2.30
N ALA A 213 11.44 6.13 -2.72
CA ALA A 213 10.61 5.35 -1.81
C ALA A 213 11.44 4.34 -0.99
N LEU A 214 12.41 3.65 -1.62
CA LEU A 214 13.32 2.73 -0.92
C LEU A 214 14.23 3.45 0.08
N LEU A 215 14.73 4.64 -0.27
CA LEU A 215 15.52 5.46 0.64
C LEU A 215 14.68 5.93 1.84
N ALA A 216 13.49 6.46 1.59
CA ALA A 216 12.55 6.89 2.63
C ALA A 216 12.17 5.73 3.56
N SER A 217 11.89 4.56 2.99
CA SER A 217 11.59 3.33 3.74
C SER A 217 12.69 2.98 4.76
N ARG A 218 13.95 2.93 4.31
CA ARG A 218 15.09 2.61 5.18
C ARG A 218 15.35 3.67 6.24
N LEU A 219 15.18 4.94 5.87
CA LEU A 219 15.36 6.06 6.79
C LEU A 219 14.28 6.05 7.88
N ALA A 220 13.01 5.83 7.52
CA ALA A 220 11.91 5.69 8.47
C ALA A 220 12.14 4.52 9.46
N ALA A 221 12.63 3.38 8.97
CA ALA A 221 13.03 2.24 9.82
C ALA A 221 14.12 2.60 10.85
N LYS A 222 15.06 3.50 10.49
CA LYS A 222 16.12 3.94 11.41
C LYS A 222 15.70 5.03 12.38
N ILE A 223 14.75 5.87 11.98
CA ILE A 223 14.19 6.94 12.81
C ILE A 223 13.33 6.36 13.93
N LEU A 224 12.55 5.31 13.63
CA LEU A 224 11.61 4.71 14.56
C LEU A 224 12.27 3.65 15.47
N PRO A 225 11.71 3.42 16.67
CA PRO A 225 12.11 2.29 17.50
C PRO A 225 11.79 0.96 16.79
N ARG A 226 12.50 -0.11 17.18
CA ARG A 226 12.37 -1.45 16.57
C ARG A 226 10.94 -1.99 16.54
N THR A 227 10.11 -1.62 17.51
CA THR A 227 8.71 -2.06 17.59
C THR A 227 7.81 -1.47 16.50
N SER A 228 8.21 -0.36 15.88
CA SER A 228 7.45 0.30 14.81
C SER A 228 8.27 0.57 13.55
N SER A 229 9.54 0.13 13.51
CA SER A 229 10.44 0.37 12.37
C SER A 229 9.90 -0.24 11.09
N GLU A 230 9.28 -1.42 11.18
CA GLU A 230 8.67 -2.12 10.05
C GLU A 230 7.45 -1.38 9.51
N LEU A 231 6.53 -0.97 10.40
CA LEU A 231 5.36 -0.17 10.03
C LEU A 231 5.76 1.13 9.32
N GLY A 232 6.75 1.84 9.85
CA GLY A 232 7.26 3.06 9.23
C GLY A 232 7.99 2.84 7.91
N ALA A 233 8.74 1.76 7.78
CA ALA A 233 9.39 1.40 6.52
C ALA A 233 8.38 1.15 5.41
N THR A 234 7.35 0.35 5.69
CA THR A 234 6.27 0.09 4.74
C THR A 234 5.50 1.38 4.40
N ALA A 235 5.16 2.19 5.40
CA ALA A 235 4.46 3.45 5.17
C ALA A 235 5.26 4.44 4.31
N ALA A 236 6.56 4.59 4.58
CA ALA A 236 7.42 5.47 3.78
C ALA A 236 7.66 4.94 2.36
N LEU A 237 7.71 3.62 2.17
CA LEU A 237 7.80 3.01 0.84
C LEU A 237 6.54 3.31 -0.01
N LEU A 238 5.38 3.39 0.64
CA LEU A 238 4.09 3.58 -0.01
C LEU A 238 3.62 5.05 -0.01
N ALA A 239 4.35 5.98 0.61
CA ALA A 239 3.93 7.36 0.83
C ALA A 239 3.51 8.08 -0.46
N ASP A 240 4.24 7.83 -1.55
CA ASP A 240 4.02 8.45 -2.85
C ASP A 240 3.27 7.52 -3.84
N ILE A 241 2.67 6.41 -3.38
CA ILE A 241 2.01 5.43 -4.27
C ILE A 241 0.90 6.05 -5.11
N GLY A 242 0.23 7.08 -4.59
CA GLY A 242 -0.85 7.76 -5.30
C GLY A 242 -0.41 8.37 -6.63
N LEU A 243 0.86 8.71 -6.80
CA LEU A 243 1.41 9.24 -8.06
C LEU A 243 1.36 8.23 -9.21
N LEU A 244 1.27 6.94 -8.89
CA LEU A 244 1.08 5.89 -9.89
C LEU A 244 -0.36 5.86 -10.41
N LEU A 245 -1.30 6.52 -9.73
CA LEU A 245 -2.71 6.53 -10.11
C LEU A 245 -2.98 7.56 -11.22
N PRO A 246 -3.87 7.24 -12.18
CA PRO A 246 -4.28 8.22 -13.16
C PRO A 246 -5.14 9.30 -12.52
N GLY A 247 -5.05 10.53 -13.03
CA GLY A 247 -5.97 11.61 -12.65
C GLY A 247 -5.78 12.15 -11.23
N VAL A 248 -4.65 11.87 -10.58
CA VAL A 248 -4.24 12.56 -9.35
C VAL A 248 -3.42 13.81 -9.68
N ARG A 249 -3.37 14.76 -8.75
CA ARG A 249 -2.42 15.88 -8.75
C ARG A 249 -1.24 15.51 -7.86
N ASP A 250 -0.06 15.95 -8.25
CA ASP A 250 1.11 15.97 -7.38
C ASP A 250 1.12 17.28 -6.58
N GLU A 251 1.00 17.21 -5.25
CA GLU A 251 1.03 18.38 -4.36
C GLU A 251 2.40 19.10 -4.33
N ARG A 252 3.40 18.63 -5.07
CA ARG A 252 4.68 19.33 -5.29
C ARG A 252 4.61 20.30 -6.47
N ASP A 253 3.71 20.08 -7.42
CA ASP A 253 3.59 20.94 -8.60
C ASP A 253 2.97 22.28 -8.18
N THR A 254 3.78 23.34 -8.27
CA THR A 254 3.36 24.71 -7.96
C THR A 254 3.58 25.63 -9.18
N PRO A 255 2.64 26.57 -9.46
CA PRO A 255 1.38 26.79 -8.77
C PRO A 255 0.32 25.74 -9.11
N VAL A 256 -0.53 25.40 -8.14
CA VAL A 256 -1.74 24.61 -8.39
C VAL A 256 -2.68 25.46 -9.22
N ALA A 257 -3.11 24.99 -10.39
CA ALA A 257 -4.11 25.68 -11.19
C ALA A 257 -5.41 25.81 -10.38
N GLU A 258 -6.00 27.01 -10.36
CA GLU A 258 -7.20 27.31 -9.54
C GLU A 258 -8.39 26.36 -9.83
N ASP A 259 -8.46 25.82 -11.05
CA ASP A 259 -9.51 24.90 -11.51
C ASP A 259 -9.12 23.40 -11.45
N ASP A 260 -7.99 23.04 -10.84
CA ASP A 260 -7.59 21.63 -10.74
C ASP A 260 -8.36 20.90 -9.62
N ASP A 261 -9.48 20.30 -10.01
CA ASP A 261 -10.34 19.50 -9.13
C ASP A 261 -9.86 18.04 -8.96
N ARG A 262 -8.61 17.70 -9.31
CA ARG A 262 -8.08 16.35 -9.07
C ARG A 262 -7.77 16.11 -7.59
N PRO A 263 -7.96 14.87 -7.06
CA PRO A 263 -7.45 14.49 -5.74
C PRO A 263 -5.92 14.59 -5.69
N GLY A 264 -5.40 15.00 -4.53
CA GLY A 264 -3.97 14.95 -4.25
C GLY A 264 -3.48 13.51 -4.18
N HIS A 265 -2.21 13.28 -4.52
CA HIS A 265 -1.62 11.95 -4.53
C HIS A 265 -1.54 11.35 -3.13
N THR A 266 -1.42 12.18 -2.10
CA THR A 266 -1.34 11.72 -0.70
C THR A 266 -2.65 11.07 -0.26
N GLU A 267 -3.77 11.77 -0.46
CA GLU A 267 -5.12 11.30 -0.14
C GLU A 267 -5.53 10.14 -1.06
N ALA A 268 -5.19 10.19 -2.35
CA ALA A 268 -5.41 9.10 -3.31
C ALA A 268 -4.67 7.82 -2.95
N GLY A 269 -3.39 7.94 -2.59
CA GLY A 269 -2.57 6.82 -2.15
C GLY A 269 -3.09 6.23 -0.85
N ALA A 270 -3.36 7.06 0.15
CA ALA A 270 -3.90 6.60 1.43
C ALA A 270 -5.25 5.90 1.27
N TYR A 271 -6.16 6.47 0.47
CA TYR A 271 -7.46 5.86 0.19
C TYR A 271 -7.32 4.47 -0.45
N LEU A 272 -6.43 4.34 -1.45
CA LEU A 272 -6.11 3.06 -2.06
C LEU A 272 -5.57 2.04 -1.03
N LEU A 273 -4.62 2.43 -0.18
CA LEU A 273 -4.04 1.53 0.82
C LEU A 273 -5.07 1.10 1.87
N GLY A 274 -5.93 2.03 2.28
CA GLY A 274 -7.07 1.73 3.14
C GLY A 274 -8.00 0.73 2.48
N LEU A 275 -8.32 0.89 1.19
CA LEU A 275 -9.12 -0.10 0.45
C LEU A 275 -8.45 -1.49 0.41
N TRP A 276 -7.14 -1.56 0.23
CA TRP A 276 -6.38 -2.81 0.26
C TRP A 276 -6.35 -3.47 1.65
N GLY A 277 -6.66 -2.73 2.71
CA GLY A 277 -6.66 -3.24 4.09
C GLY A 277 -5.32 -3.09 4.80
N LEU A 278 -4.52 -2.10 4.42
CA LEU A 278 -3.31 -1.78 5.18
C LEU A 278 -3.68 -1.22 6.56
N PRO A 279 -2.87 -1.48 7.60
CA PRO A 279 -3.09 -0.92 8.93
C PRO A 279 -3.24 0.60 8.92
N MET A 280 -4.16 1.12 9.75
CA MET A 280 -4.46 2.55 9.82
C MET A 280 -3.23 3.45 10.07
N PRO A 281 -2.22 3.06 10.88
CA PRO A 281 -1.00 3.85 11.01
C PRO A 281 -0.25 4.09 9.69
N ILE A 282 -0.30 3.13 8.76
CA ILE A 282 0.28 3.27 7.42
C ILE A 282 -0.57 4.23 6.59
N VAL A 283 -1.88 4.03 6.60
CA VAL A 283 -2.84 4.85 5.84
C VAL A 283 -2.79 6.32 6.26
N GLU A 284 -2.82 6.60 7.57
CA GLU A 284 -2.71 7.94 8.14
C GLU A 284 -1.37 8.59 7.77
N ALA A 285 -0.27 7.83 7.85
CA ALA A 285 1.04 8.34 7.47
C ALA A 285 1.11 8.71 5.99
N VAL A 286 0.58 7.87 5.09
CA VAL A 286 0.50 8.20 3.67
C VAL A 286 -0.39 9.43 3.43
N ALA A 287 -1.53 9.53 4.12
CA ALA A 287 -2.46 10.65 3.95
C ALA A 287 -1.84 11.99 4.33
N PHE A 288 -1.03 12.02 5.40
CA PHE A 288 -0.59 13.26 6.02
C PHE A 288 0.91 13.51 5.96
N HIS A 289 1.74 12.67 5.33
CA HIS A 289 3.19 12.86 5.32
C HIS A 289 3.66 14.21 4.74
N ARG A 290 2.87 14.86 3.87
CA ARG A 290 3.18 16.22 3.37
C ARG A 290 2.67 17.34 4.28
N GLN A 291 1.70 17.04 5.13
CA GLN A 291 1.05 17.97 6.07
C GLN A 291 0.85 17.28 7.42
N PRO A 292 1.93 16.94 8.13
CA PRO A 292 1.87 16.05 9.29
C PRO A 292 1.02 16.59 10.45
N GLN A 293 0.76 17.91 10.50
CA GLN A 293 -0.13 18.54 11.48
C GLN A 293 -1.59 18.12 11.34
N ARG A 294 -2.00 17.59 10.18
CA ARG A 294 -3.36 17.05 9.98
C ARG A 294 -3.58 15.74 10.74
N SER A 295 -2.51 15.03 11.12
CA SER A 295 -2.63 13.83 11.95
C SER A 295 -3.20 14.18 13.32
N SER A 296 -4.06 13.31 13.83
CA SER A 296 -4.63 13.46 15.18
C SER A 296 -3.62 13.09 16.27
N LEU A 297 -2.54 12.40 15.90
CA LEU A 297 -1.47 12.01 16.82
C LEU A 297 -0.74 13.24 17.38
N ARG A 298 -0.41 13.17 18.67
CA ARG A 298 0.32 14.22 19.40
C ARG A 298 1.71 13.78 19.85
N SER A 299 2.17 12.64 19.35
CA SER A 299 3.48 12.06 19.59
C SER A 299 4.19 11.78 18.27
N PHE A 300 5.52 11.87 18.27
CA PHE A 300 6.30 11.49 17.11
C PHE A 300 6.28 9.97 16.91
N TRP A 301 5.56 9.52 15.90
CA TRP A 301 5.43 8.10 15.53
C TRP A 301 5.46 7.93 14.00
N VAL A 302 4.71 6.97 13.44
CA VAL A 302 4.78 6.60 12.02
C VAL A 302 4.53 7.79 11.07
N PRO A 303 3.47 8.61 11.21
CA PRO A 303 3.29 9.78 10.33
C PRO A 303 4.44 10.79 10.37
N GLY A 304 4.99 11.05 11.56
CA GLY A 304 6.14 11.95 11.73
C GLY A 304 7.42 11.40 11.11
N ALA A 305 7.70 10.12 11.30
CA ALA A 305 8.87 9.48 10.70
C ALA A 305 8.78 9.41 9.17
N VAL A 306 7.58 9.13 8.63
CA VAL A 306 7.35 9.11 7.18
C VAL A 306 7.47 10.51 6.58
N HIS A 307 6.96 11.54 7.26
CA HIS A 307 7.17 12.93 6.86
C HIS A 307 8.66 13.28 6.75
N VAL A 308 9.42 13.04 7.82
CA VAL A 308 10.87 13.33 7.84
C VAL A 308 11.59 12.53 6.77
N ALA A 309 11.37 11.22 6.72
CA ALA A 309 12.06 10.33 5.81
C ALA A 309 11.75 10.64 4.34
N GLY A 310 10.49 10.90 4.01
CA GLY A 310 10.05 11.24 2.66
C GLY A 310 10.58 12.59 2.19
N ALA A 311 10.57 13.61 3.06
CA ALA A 311 11.12 14.92 2.77
C ALA A 311 12.64 14.85 2.53
N LEU A 312 13.39 14.19 3.42
CA LEU A 312 14.83 14.04 3.26
C LEU A 312 15.20 13.20 2.02
N ALA A 313 14.48 12.11 1.74
CA ALA A 313 14.72 11.29 0.56
C ALA A 313 14.39 12.00 -0.76
N SER A 314 13.54 13.02 -0.73
CA SER A 314 13.18 13.83 -1.90
C SER A 314 13.91 15.17 -1.95
N ASN A 315 14.82 15.44 -1.01
CA ASN A 315 15.50 16.72 -0.83
C ASN A 315 14.53 17.91 -0.69
N GLU A 316 13.42 17.68 0.02
CA GLU A 316 12.37 18.65 0.33
C GLU A 316 12.53 19.17 1.77
N PRO A 317 12.03 20.38 2.06
CA PRO A 317 12.07 20.93 3.41
C PRO A 317 11.23 20.07 4.37
N VAL A 318 11.84 19.72 5.50
CA VAL A 318 11.15 19.10 6.65
C VAL A 318 10.39 20.18 7.40
N ASP A 319 9.21 19.85 7.90
CA ASP A 319 8.39 20.76 8.70
C ASP A 319 8.95 20.89 10.13
N GLU A 320 9.85 21.84 10.31
CA GLU A 320 10.50 22.12 11.60
C GLU A 320 9.50 22.61 12.66
N SER A 321 8.39 23.25 12.24
CA SER A 321 7.35 23.72 13.16
C SER A 321 6.60 22.56 13.81
N TYR A 322 6.28 21.54 13.01
CA TYR A 322 5.70 20.29 13.46
C TYR A 322 6.66 19.55 14.40
N LEU A 323 7.92 19.37 14.02
CA LEU A 323 8.92 18.70 14.88
C LEU A 323 9.14 19.44 16.21
N LYS A 324 9.13 20.77 16.19
CA LYS A 324 9.21 21.59 17.40
C LYS A 324 8.01 21.37 18.31
N SER A 325 6.81 21.28 17.76
CA SER A 325 5.58 21.02 18.52
C SER A 325 5.59 19.67 19.24
N LEU A 326 6.31 18.68 18.68
CA LEU A 326 6.48 17.35 19.26
C LEU A 326 7.74 17.20 20.13
N GLY A 327 8.56 18.24 20.24
CA GLY A 327 9.77 18.24 21.06
C GLY A 327 10.91 17.37 20.53
N VAL A 328 10.96 17.14 19.21
CA VAL A 328 11.98 16.28 18.55
C VAL A 328 12.81 17.00 17.47
N LEU A 329 12.71 18.33 17.39
CA LEU A 329 13.44 19.13 16.39
C LEU A 329 14.96 18.97 16.51
N ASP A 330 15.47 18.74 17.72
CA ASP A 330 16.88 18.48 18.03
C ASP A 330 17.44 17.21 17.37
N GLN A 331 16.58 16.27 16.98
CA GLN A 331 16.96 15.03 16.29
C GLN A 331 17.19 15.24 14.79
N LEU A 332 16.64 16.30 14.20
CA LEU A 332 16.67 16.55 12.75
C LEU A 332 18.09 16.56 12.14
N PRO A 333 19.12 17.17 12.77
CA PRO A 333 20.49 17.10 12.25
C PRO A 333 21.01 15.67 12.14
N SER A 334 20.70 14.80 13.11
CA SER A 334 21.11 13.40 13.08
C SER A 334 20.42 12.65 11.93
N TRP A 335 19.13 12.89 11.71
CA TRP A 335 18.38 12.27 10.62
C TRP A 335 18.86 12.74 9.23
N ARG A 336 19.23 14.02 9.08
CA ARG A 336 19.87 14.54 7.85
C ARG A 336 21.19 13.82 7.56
N GLN A 337 22.06 13.72 8.56
CA GLN A 337 23.33 13.00 8.41
C GLN A 337 23.13 11.53 8.02
N MET A 338 22.13 10.85 8.62
CA MET A 338 21.79 9.48 8.25
C MET A 338 21.36 9.37 6.78
N ALA A 339 20.56 10.31 6.28
CA ALA A 339 20.11 10.35 4.90
C ALA A 339 21.28 10.57 3.93
N GLU A 340 22.14 11.56 4.21
CA GLU A 340 23.35 11.87 3.43
C GLU A 340 24.26 10.65 3.31
N THR A 341 24.56 9.99 4.44
CA THR A 341 25.39 8.77 4.45
C THR A 341 24.77 7.63 3.63
N MET A 342 23.44 7.52 3.58
CA MET A 342 22.77 6.51 2.76
C MET A 342 22.88 6.80 1.27
N VAL A 343 22.80 8.08 0.87
CA VAL A 343 22.93 8.52 -0.52
C VAL A 343 24.37 8.34 -0.99
N GLU A 344 25.36 8.82 -0.23
CA GLU A 344 26.79 8.69 -0.55
C GLU A 344 27.18 7.23 -0.78
N ARG A 345 26.77 6.33 0.12
CA ARG A 345 27.04 4.89 0.00
C ARG A 345 26.44 4.25 -1.25
N ALA A 346 25.32 4.78 -1.73
CA ALA A 346 24.68 4.27 -2.93
C ALA A 346 25.34 4.83 -4.21
N GLU A 347 25.83 6.07 -4.18
CA GLU A 347 26.58 6.65 -5.28
C GLU A 347 27.95 5.99 -5.44
N GLU A 348 28.68 5.76 -4.35
CA GLU A 348 29.98 5.06 -4.34
C GLU A 348 29.91 3.63 -4.89
N GLN A 349 28.77 2.95 -4.72
CA GLN A 349 28.57 1.58 -5.20
C GLN A 349 28.02 1.50 -6.64
N ALA A 350 27.61 2.64 -7.22
CA ALA A 350 27.16 2.73 -8.61
C ALA A 350 28.28 3.13 -9.59
N ALA A 351 29.39 3.68 -9.07
CA ALA A 351 30.58 4.10 -9.81
C ALA A 351 31.56 2.95 -10.06
#